data_AF-A0A2A4Q2X7-F1
#
_entry.id   AF-A0A2A4Q2X7-F1
#
_cell.length_a   1.000
_cell.length_b   1.000
_cell.length_c   1.000
_cell.angle_alpha   90.00
_cell.angle_beta   90.00
_cell.angle_gamma   90.00
#
_symmetry.space_group_name_H-M   'P 1'
#
loop_
_entity.id
_entity.type
_entity.pdbx_description
1 polymer ?
#
loop_
_entity_poly.entity_id
_entity_poly.type
_entity_poly.pdbx_seq_one_letter_code
_entity_poly.pdbx_strand_id
1 'polypeptide(L)'
;MYNSIPSLNKKEGWYLHAKDDHPEVRAKFFELLREMKGFKVYMVIGRKHLEIFNKKHNNNASEFYFDVLHHLLKNRMHLESESYMLYLAQREKSTLPKFTGSIEKALEKQAVDAKLTYKYVIVKSSEFPELSVVDYMLWALMRYIVKGEARFYEALKDKYGLIIDLYDRDNYEDRKNYYWSDNRFAKEKASSFEP
;
A
#
# COMPACT_ATOMS: atom_id res chain seq x y z
N MET A 1 -18.15 22.53 -14.74
CA MET A 1 -17.81 21.14 -15.14
C MET A 1 -17.30 20.32 -13.95
N TYR A 2 -16.35 20.80 -13.14
CA TYR A 2 -15.79 20.02 -12.01
C TYR A 2 -16.69 19.84 -10.77
N ASN A 3 -17.69 20.72 -10.56
CA ASN A 3 -18.56 20.66 -9.39
C ASN A 3 -19.51 19.43 -9.34
N SER A 4 -19.60 18.62 -10.40
CA SER A 4 -20.37 17.37 -10.40
C SER A 4 -19.54 16.15 -9.97
N ILE A 5 -18.23 16.30 -9.78
CA ILE A 5 -17.34 15.20 -9.44
C ILE A 5 -17.33 15.01 -7.91
N PRO A 6 -17.70 13.82 -7.39
CA PRO A 6 -17.89 13.61 -5.95
C PRO A 6 -16.67 13.93 -5.08
N SER A 7 -15.46 13.74 -5.59
CA SER A 7 -14.20 14.03 -4.89
C SER A 7 -13.82 15.51 -4.86
N LEU A 8 -14.35 16.32 -5.78
CA LEU A 8 -14.08 17.75 -5.89
C LEU A 8 -15.18 18.62 -5.27
N ASN A 9 -16.38 18.07 -5.10
CA ASN A 9 -17.55 18.79 -4.58
C ASN A 9 -17.78 18.55 -3.07
N LYS A 10 -16.73 18.23 -2.31
CA LYS A 10 -16.83 18.09 -0.85
C LYS A 10 -16.54 19.43 -0.17
N LYS A 11 -17.38 19.80 0.79
CA LYS A 11 -17.22 21.05 1.58
C LYS A 11 -15.92 21.09 2.38
N GLU A 12 -15.34 19.93 2.68
CA GLU A 12 -14.21 19.76 3.60
C GLU A 12 -12.83 19.82 2.92
N GLY A 13 -12.77 19.89 1.58
CA GLY A 13 -11.52 19.91 0.82
C GLY A 13 -11.50 18.93 -0.36
N TRP A 14 -10.35 18.86 -1.04
CA TRP A 14 -10.13 17.98 -2.20
C TRP A 14 -9.53 16.65 -1.73
N TYR A 15 -10.39 15.63 -1.62
CA TYR A 15 -9.98 14.29 -1.21
C TYR A 15 -10.24 13.32 -2.36
N LEU A 16 -9.21 13.13 -3.16
CA LEU A 16 -9.23 12.33 -4.38
C LEU A 16 -9.25 10.84 -4.05
N HIS A 17 -9.97 10.07 -4.86
CA HIS A 17 -10.06 8.62 -4.74
C HIS A 17 -10.16 8.02 -6.14
N ALA A 18 -9.12 7.32 -6.57
CA ALA A 18 -8.89 6.94 -7.96
C ALA A 18 -10.05 6.14 -8.56
N LYS A 19 -10.73 5.32 -7.75
CA LYS A 19 -11.89 4.54 -8.18
C LYS A 19 -13.08 5.42 -8.55
N ASP A 20 -13.31 6.50 -7.80
CA ASP A 20 -14.51 7.34 -7.91
C ASP A 20 -14.24 8.62 -8.72
N ASP A 21 -12.97 8.93 -8.99
CA ASP A 21 -12.56 10.10 -9.75
C ASP A 21 -12.85 9.97 -11.25
N HIS A 22 -13.33 11.09 -11.82
CA HIS A 22 -13.50 11.25 -13.26
C HIS A 22 -12.16 11.01 -13.99
N PRO A 23 -12.17 10.41 -15.21
CA PRO A 23 -10.95 10.15 -15.97
C PRO A 23 -10.02 11.37 -16.13
N GLU A 24 -10.57 12.57 -16.29
CA GLU A 24 -9.79 13.81 -16.40
C GLU A 24 -9.07 14.16 -15.09
N VAL A 25 -9.74 14.00 -13.95
CA VAL A 25 -9.15 14.20 -12.62
C VAL A 25 -8.04 13.19 -12.39
N ARG A 26 -8.28 11.92 -12.75
CA ARG A 26 -7.23 10.90 -12.73
C ARG A 26 -6.04 11.30 -13.58
N ALA A 27 -6.24 11.67 -14.83
CA ALA A 27 -5.15 12.07 -15.72
C ALA A 27 -4.30 13.19 -15.11
N LYS A 28 -4.94 14.23 -14.55
CA LYS A 28 -4.24 15.33 -13.87
C LYS A 28 -3.53 14.91 -12.60
N PHE A 29 -4.11 14.03 -11.80
CA PHE A 29 -3.42 13.54 -10.60
C PHE A 29 -2.25 12.63 -10.95
N PHE A 30 -2.35 11.79 -12.00
CA PHE A 30 -1.21 11.02 -12.52
C PHE A 30 -0.10 11.93 -13.05
N GLU A 31 -0.43 13.04 -13.73
CA GLU A 31 0.54 14.08 -14.10
C GLU A 31 1.29 14.60 -12.86
N LEU A 32 0.56 15.03 -11.83
CA LEU A 32 1.13 15.49 -10.56
C LEU A 32 2.04 14.44 -9.91
N LEU A 33 1.57 13.19 -9.78
CA LEU A 33 2.33 12.12 -9.14
C LEU A 33 3.64 11.81 -9.86
N ARG A 34 3.66 11.89 -11.21
CA ARG A 34 4.89 11.71 -12.00
C ARG A 34 5.94 12.76 -11.68
N GLU A 35 5.53 14.02 -11.60
CA GLU A 35 6.41 15.15 -11.37
C GLU A 35 6.87 15.28 -9.91
N MET A 36 6.02 14.88 -8.97
CA MET A 36 6.28 15.01 -7.53
C MET A 36 7.53 14.24 -7.10
N LYS A 37 8.51 14.95 -6.54
CA LYS A 37 9.77 14.39 -6.02
C LYS A 37 9.65 14.09 -4.52
N GLY A 38 10.59 13.31 -3.98
CA GLY A 38 10.70 13.11 -2.53
C GLY A 38 9.82 12.02 -1.93
N PHE A 39 9.18 11.17 -2.74
CA PHE A 39 8.43 10.03 -2.22
C PHE A 39 8.71 8.73 -2.99
N LYS A 40 8.54 7.62 -2.28
CA LYS A 40 8.52 6.26 -2.81
C LYS A 40 7.37 5.50 -2.14
N VAL A 41 6.78 4.57 -2.88
CA VAL A 41 5.70 3.73 -2.36
C VAL A 41 6.17 2.29 -2.26
N TYR A 42 5.82 1.69 -1.14
CA TYR A 42 6.10 0.31 -0.81
C TYR A 42 4.78 -0.44 -0.67
N MET A 43 4.69 -1.63 -1.24
CA MET A 43 3.44 -2.39 -1.28
C MET A 43 3.70 -3.86 -0.96
N VAL A 44 2.68 -4.47 -0.34
CA VAL A 44 2.63 -5.91 -0.11
C VAL A 44 1.31 -6.40 -0.71
N ILE A 45 1.40 -7.40 -1.58
CA ILE A 45 0.26 -8.10 -2.15
C ILE A 45 -0.06 -9.29 -1.26
N GLY A 46 -1.20 -9.20 -0.57
CA GLY A 46 -1.79 -10.31 0.15
C GLY A 46 -2.82 -11.02 -0.73
N ARG A 47 -2.47 -12.16 -1.30
CA ARG A 47 -3.37 -13.01 -2.09
C ARG A 47 -4.48 -13.64 -1.22
N LYS A 48 -5.66 -13.86 -1.81
CA LYS A 48 -6.84 -14.41 -1.13
C LYS A 48 -6.87 -15.94 -1.12
N HIS A 49 -5.81 -16.58 -0.63
CA HIS A 49 -5.78 -18.03 -0.50
C HIS A 49 -6.32 -18.46 0.86
N LEU A 50 -7.51 -19.09 0.87
CA LEU A 50 -8.16 -19.57 2.10
C LEU A 50 -7.29 -20.56 2.86
N GLU A 51 -6.55 -21.43 2.16
CA GLU A 51 -5.66 -22.39 2.81
C GLU A 51 -4.57 -21.69 3.65
N ILE A 52 -3.97 -20.62 3.12
CA ILE A 52 -2.95 -19.84 3.83
C ILE A 52 -3.59 -19.13 5.03
N PHE A 53 -4.77 -18.56 4.86
CA PHE A 53 -5.51 -17.94 5.95
C PHE A 53 -5.82 -18.92 7.09
N ASN A 54 -6.26 -20.12 6.75
CA ASN A 54 -6.65 -21.12 7.74
C ASN A 54 -5.42 -21.71 8.46
N LYS A 55 -4.37 -22.08 7.71
CA LYS A 55 -3.18 -22.77 8.24
C LYS A 55 -2.15 -21.84 8.88
N LYS A 56 -1.81 -20.73 8.21
CA LYS A 56 -0.77 -19.79 8.69
C LYS A 56 -1.34 -18.80 9.69
N HIS A 57 -2.55 -18.31 9.44
CA HIS A 57 -3.16 -17.23 10.20
C HIS A 57 -4.23 -17.71 11.17
N ASN A 58 -4.43 -19.01 11.34
CA ASN A 58 -5.37 -19.60 12.30
C ASN A 58 -6.81 -19.07 12.17
N ASN A 59 -7.25 -18.80 10.93
CA ASN A 59 -8.54 -18.13 10.66
C ASN A 59 -8.69 -16.74 11.33
N ASN A 60 -7.58 -16.10 11.67
CA ASN A 60 -7.56 -14.85 12.40
C ASN A 60 -7.10 -13.70 11.49
N ALA A 61 -8.00 -12.74 11.26
CA ALA A 61 -7.72 -11.56 10.45
C ALA A 61 -6.57 -10.72 11.04
N SER A 62 -6.50 -10.56 12.36
CA SER A 62 -5.45 -9.77 13.01
C SER A 62 -4.06 -10.37 12.78
N GLU A 63 -3.92 -11.70 12.75
CA GLU A 63 -2.66 -12.38 12.41
C GLU A 63 -2.28 -12.18 10.93
N PHE A 64 -3.25 -12.29 10.01
CA PHE A 64 -3.02 -11.96 8.60
C PHE A 64 -2.53 -10.51 8.40
N TYR A 65 -3.21 -9.56 9.03
CA TYR A 65 -2.83 -8.14 8.96
C TYR A 65 -1.46 -7.87 9.60
N PHE A 66 -1.16 -8.53 10.73
CA PHE A 66 0.17 -8.47 11.35
C PHE A 66 1.25 -8.93 10.39
N ASP A 67 1.07 -10.09 9.73
CA ASP A 67 2.06 -10.64 8.80
C ASP A 67 2.30 -9.73 7.58
N VAL A 68 1.23 -9.21 6.98
CA VAL A 68 1.31 -8.26 5.85
C VAL A 68 2.03 -6.97 6.27
N LEU A 69 1.65 -6.39 7.41
CA LEU A 69 2.24 -5.16 7.91
C LEU A 69 3.70 -5.35 8.34
N HIS A 70 4.02 -6.48 8.95
CA HIS A 70 5.39 -6.84 9.31
C HIS A 70 6.28 -6.83 8.06
N HIS A 71 5.85 -7.47 6.96
CA HIS A 71 6.60 -7.44 5.71
C HIS A 71 6.66 -6.06 5.05
N LEU A 72 5.61 -5.24 5.23
CA LEU A 72 5.62 -3.87 4.73
C LEU A 72 6.68 -3.01 5.44
N LEU A 73 6.83 -3.16 6.75
CA LEU A 73 7.73 -2.35 7.59
C LEU A 73 9.16 -2.91 7.67
N LYS A 74 9.32 -4.23 7.48
CA LYS A 74 10.60 -4.93 7.63
C LYS A 74 11.73 -4.24 6.86
N ASN A 75 12.82 -3.92 7.55
CA ASN A 75 14.02 -3.26 7.02
C ASN A 75 13.79 -1.88 6.40
N ARG A 76 12.65 -1.22 6.63
CA ARG A 76 12.36 0.11 6.08
C ARG A 76 12.47 1.25 7.08
N MET A 77 12.57 0.92 8.36
CA MET A 77 12.80 1.87 9.44
C MET A 77 14.09 1.42 10.13
N HIS A 78 15.25 1.88 9.65
CA HIS A 78 16.54 1.35 10.11
C HIS A 78 17.61 2.45 10.30
N LEU A 79 17.26 3.72 10.09
CA LEU A 79 18.19 4.82 10.31
C LEU A 79 18.06 5.25 11.77
N GLU A 80 19.02 4.83 12.60
CA GLU A 80 19.06 5.08 14.06
C GLU A 80 18.99 6.58 14.42
N SER A 81 19.33 7.48 13.49
CA SER A 81 19.30 8.93 13.68
C SER A 81 17.99 9.61 13.24
N GLU A 82 17.01 8.86 12.74
CA GLU A 82 15.74 9.40 12.23
C GLU A 82 14.57 9.15 13.17
N SER A 83 13.67 10.12 13.24
CA SER A 83 12.36 9.97 13.87
C SER A 83 11.29 9.77 12.81
N TYR A 84 10.52 8.69 12.92
CA TYR A 84 9.49 8.35 11.96
C TYR A 84 8.10 8.82 12.45
N MET A 85 7.36 9.50 11.59
CA MET A 85 5.93 9.79 11.80
C MET A 85 5.10 8.93 10.85
N LEU A 86 4.28 8.06 11.41
CA LEU A 86 3.43 7.14 10.66
C LEU A 86 1.99 7.64 10.66
N TYR A 87 1.41 7.81 9.47
CA TYR A 87 0.01 8.17 9.27
C TYR A 87 -0.76 6.93 8.82
N LEU A 88 -1.60 6.40 9.71
CA LEU A 88 -2.36 5.18 9.47
C LEU A 88 -3.77 5.52 9.01
N ALA A 89 -4.10 5.14 7.78
CA ALA A 89 -5.41 5.37 7.22
C ALA A 89 -6.49 4.54 7.95
N GLN A 90 -7.53 5.20 8.43
CA GLN A 90 -8.73 4.58 8.98
C GLN A 90 -9.87 4.62 7.97
N ARG A 91 -10.48 3.47 7.73
CA ARG A 91 -11.81 3.37 7.13
C ARG A 91 -12.86 3.38 8.25
N GLU A 92 -13.98 4.08 8.07
CA GLU A 92 -14.90 4.41 9.17
C GLU A 92 -15.37 3.22 10.05
N LYS A 93 -15.57 3.56 11.33
CA LYS A 93 -16.23 2.90 12.48
C LYS A 93 -15.81 1.54 13.04
N SER A 94 -15.06 0.62 12.40
CA SER A 94 -14.94 -0.72 13.03
C SER A 94 -13.66 -1.53 12.87
N THR A 95 -12.73 -1.09 12.04
CA THR A 95 -11.57 -1.93 11.69
C THR A 95 -10.41 -1.69 12.65
N LEU A 96 -10.19 -0.44 13.04
CA LEU A 96 -8.94 -0.03 13.67
C LEU A 96 -8.63 -0.65 15.05
N PRO A 97 -9.55 -0.69 16.04
CA PRO A 97 -9.24 -1.27 17.35
C PRO A 97 -8.82 -2.74 17.26
N LYS A 98 -9.26 -3.46 16.22
CA LYS A 98 -8.92 -4.86 15.98
C LYS A 98 -7.49 -5.06 15.44
N PHE A 99 -6.89 -4.00 14.88
CA PHE A 99 -5.58 -4.03 14.25
C PHE A 99 -4.54 -3.16 14.94
N THR A 100 -4.92 -2.28 15.88
CA THR A 100 -3.96 -1.51 16.68
C THR A 100 -2.93 -2.42 17.33
N GLY A 101 -3.35 -3.55 17.93
CA GLY A 101 -2.42 -4.53 18.51
C GLY A 101 -1.50 -5.18 17.48
N SER A 102 -1.98 -5.45 16.25
CA SER A 102 -1.13 -5.95 15.15
C SER A 102 -0.11 -4.89 14.69
N ILE A 103 -0.52 -3.63 14.66
CA ILE A 103 0.36 -2.50 14.31
C ILE A 103 1.44 -2.33 15.38
N GLU A 104 1.05 -2.26 16.66
CA GLU A 104 1.96 -2.11 17.79
C GLU A 104 2.94 -3.28 17.83
N LYS A 105 2.47 -4.52 17.76
CA LYS A 105 3.33 -5.71 17.72
C LYS A 105 4.32 -5.68 16.55
N ALA A 106 3.88 -5.22 15.37
CA ALA A 106 4.76 -5.14 14.19
C ALA A 106 5.82 -4.05 14.37
N LEU A 107 5.43 -2.91 14.93
CA LEU A 107 6.33 -1.78 15.20
C LEU A 107 7.30 -2.08 16.34
N GLU A 108 6.85 -2.66 17.44
CA GLU A 108 7.70 -3.12 18.55
C GLU A 108 8.77 -4.08 18.06
N LYS A 109 8.38 -5.06 17.22
CA LYS A 109 9.33 -5.98 16.61
C LYS A 109 10.39 -5.25 15.79
N GLN A 110 10.01 -4.22 15.03
CA GLN A 110 10.98 -3.41 14.28
C GLN A 110 11.82 -2.48 15.17
N ALA A 111 11.23 -1.92 16.23
CA ALA A 111 11.90 -0.99 17.12
C ALA A 111 12.99 -1.67 17.96
N VAL A 112 12.74 -2.91 18.41
CA VAL A 112 13.76 -3.74 19.09
C VAL A 112 14.92 -4.03 18.15
N ASP A 113 14.62 -4.40 16.90
CA ASP A 113 15.63 -4.75 15.91
C ASP A 113 16.49 -3.54 15.47
N ALA A 114 15.93 -2.32 15.50
CA ALA A 114 16.53 -1.12 14.90
C ALA A 114 16.75 0.08 15.85
N LYS A 115 16.52 -0.07 17.16
CA LYS A 115 16.56 1.03 18.17
C LYS A 115 15.78 2.28 17.74
N LEU A 116 14.60 2.06 17.19
CA LEU A 116 13.86 3.10 16.47
C LEU A 116 13.09 4.05 17.40
N THR A 117 13.03 5.33 17.04
CA THR A 117 12.04 6.28 17.59
C THR A 117 10.94 6.54 16.56
N TYR A 118 9.69 6.26 16.90
CA TYR A 118 8.54 6.54 16.04
C TYR A 118 7.35 7.13 16.81
N LYS A 119 6.51 7.84 16.07
CA LYS A 119 5.14 8.19 16.48
C LYS A 119 4.20 7.73 15.39
N TYR A 120 2.96 7.42 15.77
CA TYR A 120 1.91 7.16 14.79
C TYR A 120 0.65 7.91 15.15
N VAL A 121 -0.10 8.29 14.11
CA VAL A 121 -1.42 8.88 14.23
C VAL A 121 -2.36 8.20 13.26
N ILE A 122 -3.62 8.16 13.65
CA ILE A 122 -4.68 7.57 12.86
C ILE A 122 -5.42 8.70 12.17
N VAL A 123 -5.58 8.58 10.85
CA VAL A 123 -6.08 9.65 10.00
C VAL A 123 -7.16 9.16 9.06
N LYS A 124 -8.12 10.03 8.72
CA LYS A 124 -9.13 9.72 7.70
C LYS A 124 -8.67 10.20 6.34
N SER A 125 -9.03 9.45 5.30
CA SER A 125 -8.80 9.87 3.90
C SER A 125 -9.55 11.15 3.54
N SER A 126 -10.58 11.53 4.30
CA SER A 126 -11.33 12.78 4.17
C SER A 126 -10.72 13.96 4.92
N GLU A 127 -9.57 13.77 5.57
CA GLU A 127 -8.88 14.81 6.36
C GLU A 127 -7.39 14.90 5.99
N PHE A 128 -6.83 13.85 5.35
CA PHE A 128 -5.42 13.76 4.97
C PHE A 128 -5.26 13.52 3.45
N PRO A 129 -4.97 14.56 2.65
CA PRO A 129 -4.87 14.45 1.19
C PRO A 129 -3.68 13.59 0.72
N GLU A 130 -2.64 13.41 1.54
CA GLU A 130 -1.50 12.54 1.25
C GLU A 130 -1.94 11.08 1.05
N LEU A 131 -3.06 10.68 1.66
CA LEU A 131 -3.62 9.33 1.46
C LEU A 131 -4.13 9.12 0.03
N SER A 132 -4.47 10.18 -0.72
CA SER A 132 -4.80 10.07 -2.14
C SER A 132 -3.61 9.59 -2.97
N VAL A 133 -2.37 9.92 -2.57
CA VAL A 133 -1.16 9.40 -3.23
C VAL A 133 -1.11 7.88 -3.10
N VAL A 134 -1.31 7.37 -1.89
CA VAL A 134 -1.30 5.92 -1.62
C VAL A 134 -2.44 5.22 -2.36
N ASP A 135 -3.64 5.80 -2.35
CA ASP A 135 -4.82 5.28 -3.05
C ASP A 135 -4.57 5.12 -4.56
N TYR A 136 -4.09 6.16 -5.22
CA TYR A 136 -3.80 6.12 -6.66
C TYR A 136 -2.71 5.12 -7.02
N MET A 137 -1.67 5.02 -6.19
CA MET A 137 -0.58 4.08 -6.39
C MET A 137 -1.10 2.64 -6.25
N LEU A 138 -1.91 2.34 -5.23
CA LEU A 138 -2.53 1.03 -5.01
C LEU A 138 -3.49 0.70 -6.16
N TRP A 139 -4.30 1.67 -6.58
CA TRP A 139 -5.25 1.53 -7.68
C TRP A 139 -4.55 1.19 -8.99
N ALA A 140 -3.45 1.87 -9.32
CA ALA A 140 -2.67 1.62 -10.52
C ALA A 140 -2.14 0.17 -10.58
N LEU A 141 -1.57 -0.32 -9.48
CA LEU A 141 -1.08 -1.70 -9.39
C LEU A 141 -2.25 -2.71 -9.47
N MET A 142 -3.34 -2.45 -8.76
CA MET A 142 -4.54 -3.30 -8.77
C MET A 142 -5.16 -3.40 -10.16
N ARG A 143 -5.24 -2.30 -10.93
CA ARG A 143 -5.72 -2.30 -12.32
C ARG A 143 -4.84 -3.17 -13.21
N TYR A 144 -3.52 -3.11 -13.04
CA TYR A 144 -2.63 -3.97 -13.81
C TYR A 144 -2.86 -5.45 -13.47
N ILE A 145 -2.88 -5.82 -12.19
CA ILE A 145 -3.07 -7.21 -11.75
C ILE A 145 -4.42 -7.76 -12.24
N VAL A 146 -5.51 -7.05 -11.95
CA VAL A 146 -6.88 -7.57 -12.15
C VAL A 146 -7.40 -7.36 -13.55
N LYS A 147 -7.02 -6.27 -14.23
CA LYS A 147 -7.56 -5.89 -15.54
C LYS A 147 -6.53 -5.93 -16.67
N GLY A 148 -5.26 -6.21 -16.37
CA GLY A 148 -4.19 -6.18 -17.38
C GLY A 148 -3.83 -4.77 -17.84
N GLU A 149 -4.33 -3.73 -17.18
CA GLU A 149 -4.14 -2.35 -17.61
C GLU A 149 -2.81 -1.78 -17.09
N ALA A 150 -1.70 -2.20 -17.70
CA ALA A 150 -0.34 -1.84 -17.29
C ALA A 150 -0.06 -0.32 -17.36
N ARG A 151 -0.75 0.43 -18.23
CA ARG A 151 -0.47 1.87 -18.49
C ARG A 151 -0.41 2.75 -17.25
N PHE A 152 -1.22 2.46 -16.23
CA PHE A 152 -1.27 3.25 -15.00
C PHE A 152 -0.07 2.95 -14.10
N TYR A 153 0.27 1.68 -13.96
CA TYR A 153 1.48 1.26 -13.26
C TYR A 153 2.73 1.79 -13.96
N GLU A 154 2.83 1.63 -15.29
CA GLU A 154 3.96 2.09 -16.09
C GLU A 154 4.17 3.59 -15.99
N ALA A 155 3.09 4.38 -15.96
CA ALA A 155 3.17 5.83 -15.77
C ALA A 155 3.81 6.24 -14.43
N LEU A 156 3.74 5.37 -13.41
CA LEU A 156 4.24 5.64 -12.06
C LEU A 156 5.35 4.68 -11.61
N LYS A 157 5.90 3.84 -12.51
CA LYS A 157 6.81 2.74 -12.16
C LYS A 157 8.01 3.17 -11.32
N ASP A 158 8.51 4.38 -11.57
CA ASP A 158 9.67 4.92 -10.85
C ASP A 158 9.34 5.38 -9.43
N LYS A 159 8.06 5.50 -9.07
CA LYS A 159 7.60 5.81 -7.72
C LYS A 159 7.48 4.57 -6.84
N TYR A 160 7.41 3.37 -7.41
CA TYR A 160 7.43 2.13 -6.64
C TYR A 160 8.87 1.82 -6.19
N GLY A 161 9.08 1.79 -4.87
CA GLY A 161 10.34 1.42 -4.24
C GLY A 161 10.48 -0.09 -4.08
N LEU A 162 9.42 -0.75 -3.60
CA LEU A 162 9.34 -2.21 -3.51
C LEU A 162 7.88 -2.65 -3.58
N ILE A 163 7.60 -3.67 -4.38
CA ILE A 163 6.37 -4.46 -4.30
C ILE A 163 6.77 -5.87 -3.83
N ILE A 164 6.07 -6.42 -2.84
CA ILE A 164 6.28 -7.79 -2.36
C ILE A 164 5.03 -8.59 -2.68
N ASP A 165 5.15 -9.66 -3.45
CA ASP A 165 4.10 -10.66 -3.54
C ASP A 165 4.31 -11.72 -2.46
N LEU A 166 3.63 -11.53 -1.32
CA LEU A 166 3.94 -12.25 -0.09
C LEU A 166 3.70 -13.76 -0.20
N TYR A 167 2.78 -14.17 -1.06
CA TYR A 167 2.34 -15.55 -1.18
C TYR A 167 2.60 -16.17 -2.56
N ASP A 168 3.43 -15.53 -3.38
CA ASP A 168 3.94 -16.12 -4.60
C ASP A 168 5.02 -17.17 -4.29
N ARG A 169 4.57 -18.39 -4.00
CA ARG A 169 5.45 -19.51 -3.60
C ARG A 169 6.34 -19.98 -4.75
N ASP A 170 5.86 -19.90 -5.98
CA ASP A 170 6.59 -20.33 -7.18
C ASP A 170 7.83 -19.45 -7.41
N ASN A 171 7.79 -18.21 -6.94
CA ASN A 171 8.86 -17.22 -7.07
C ASN A 171 9.53 -16.87 -5.72
N TYR A 172 9.44 -17.73 -4.72
CA TYR A 172 10.02 -17.43 -3.40
C TYR A 172 11.56 -17.50 -3.39
N GLU A 173 12.13 -18.43 -4.16
CA GLU A 173 13.58 -18.58 -4.31
C GLU A 173 14.22 -17.34 -4.92
N ASP A 174 15.42 -17.02 -4.45
CA ASP A 174 16.20 -15.83 -4.85
C ASP A 174 15.45 -14.50 -4.71
N ARG A 175 14.35 -14.46 -3.92
CA ARG A 175 13.48 -13.29 -3.75
C ARG A 175 12.85 -12.82 -5.07
N LYS A 176 12.54 -13.72 -6.00
CA LYS A 176 11.89 -13.36 -7.29
C LYS A 176 10.50 -12.75 -7.10
N ASN A 177 9.85 -13.00 -5.96
CA ASN A 177 8.59 -12.39 -5.53
C ASN A 177 8.74 -10.96 -4.96
N TYR A 178 9.96 -10.41 -4.94
CA TYR A 178 10.25 -9.03 -4.56
C TYR A 178 10.60 -8.22 -5.80
N TYR A 179 9.91 -7.10 -5.98
CA TYR A 179 10.00 -6.27 -7.16
C TYR A 179 10.50 -4.87 -6.82
N TRP A 180 11.80 -4.67 -6.98
CA TRP A 180 12.53 -3.41 -6.73
C TRP A 180 12.81 -2.67 -8.06
N SER A 181 13.75 -1.74 -8.07
CA SER A 181 14.01 -0.91 -9.25
C SER A 181 14.61 -1.65 -10.44
N ASP A 182 15.53 -2.58 -10.19
CA ASP A 182 16.14 -3.40 -11.24
C ASP A 182 15.32 -4.67 -11.57
N ASN A 183 14.46 -5.16 -10.66
CA ASN A 183 13.45 -6.17 -10.94
C ASN A 183 12.03 -5.58 -10.87
N ARG A 184 11.63 -4.83 -11.89
CA ARG A 184 10.27 -4.25 -11.93
C ARG A 184 9.19 -5.33 -11.96
N PHE A 185 8.07 -5.05 -11.29
CA PHE A 185 6.87 -5.88 -11.34
C PHE A 185 6.35 -5.94 -12.77
N ALA A 186 6.06 -7.16 -13.21
CA ALA A 186 5.34 -7.47 -14.43
C ALA A 186 4.43 -8.64 -14.11
N LYS A 187 3.17 -8.58 -14.57
CA LYS A 187 2.16 -9.59 -14.23
C LYS A 187 2.60 -10.99 -14.66
N GLU A 188 3.36 -11.07 -15.75
CA GLU A 188 3.86 -12.29 -16.37
C GLU A 188 5.01 -12.94 -15.57
N LYS A 189 5.64 -12.18 -14.67
CA LYS A 189 6.68 -12.70 -13.75
C LYS A 189 6.06 -13.34 -12.50
N ALA A 190 4.85 -12.93 -12.12
CA ALA A 190 4.17 -13.45 -10.95
C ALA A 190 3.42 -14.74 -11.30
N SER A 191 3.30 -15.65 -10.34
CA SER A 191 2.35 -16.76 -10.47
C SER A 191 0.91 -16.26 -10.55
N SER A 192 -0.01 -17.11 -11.00
CA SER A 192 -1.41 -16.73 -11.20
C SER A 192 -2.03 -16.07 -9.97
N PHE A 193 -2.73 -14.95 -10.19
CA PHE A 193 -3.51 -14.25 -9.17
C PHE A 193 -4.94 -14.79 -9.03
N GLU A 194 -5.28 -15.88 -9.74
CA GLU A 194 -6.57 -16.54 -9.58
C GLU A 194 -6.67 -17.20 -8.18
N PRO A 195 -7.86 -17.16 -7.54
CA PRO A 195 -8.05 -17.66 -6.18
C PRO A 195 -7.75 -19.14 -5.97
#